data_AF-A0A7W5ANT2-F1
#
_entry.id   AF-A0A7W5ANT2-F1
#
_cell.length_a   1.000
_cell.length_b   1.000
_cell.length_c   1.000
_cell.angle_alpha   90.00
_cell.angle_beta   90.00
_cell.angle_gamma   90.00
#
_symmetry.space_group_name_H-M   'P 1'
#
loop_
_entity.id
_entity.type
_entity.pdbx_description
1 polymer ?
#
loop_
_entity_poly.entity_id
_entity_poly.type
_entity_poly.pdbx_seq_one_letter_code
_entity_poly.pdbx_strand_id
1 'polypeptide(L)'
;MVTLVNTVRGNWSSGNPGKFAYQYPRPWRMTDDSEVVDTGAVDEFGYPVYDSGVVVTPQLLRQRSTNPAEDGGYVSGHTNALFMAALAFAYAVPERFQELVTAAYDLAHTRIVTGMHSPVDVIGGRVLGTALTAAILSDPANATLKAEARAQALAYFQARVGTDVFAAAHAASPGYAYADRETNAAIVRPRFTYGLPARRPSNPLTPFAVPAGAEVLLETRLPYLDAAQRREVLRTTGLAAGNPILDGPEQWGRLNLFAAADGYGAFDAGVAVTLDAAAGGFSAADTWRNDINGRGGLVKLGSGSLTLTGDNAYRGGTTVAEGTLVAASKSALGSGDVTVSGGTLRLTAPKVHVSGGFRQSSGTLAVTVRPHGAAPLTVGDEAVIGSGAILSVAVGQAGRYDSPVPVLKARRVRGRFATVVVTTPGYHADLLQHGDAIALRLREA
;
A
#
# COMPACT_ATOMS: atom_id res chain seq x y z
N MET A 1 -14.33 -1.30 18.75
CA MET A 1 -13.01 -0.64 18.54
C MET A 1 -12.23 -0.39 19.84
N VAL A 2 -12.78 0.30 20.85
CA VAL A 2 -12.05 0.64 22.09
C VAL A 2 -11.45 -0.59 22.78
N THR A 3 -12.23 -1.67 22.93
CA THR A 3 -11.75 -2.93 23.53
C THR A 3 -10.57 -3.53 22.77
N LEU A 4 -10.58 -3.52 21.43
CA LEU A 4 -9.46 -4.00 20.63
C LEU A 4 -8.19 -3.20 20.89
N VAL A 5 -8.28 -1.86 20.90
CA VAL A 5 -7.13 -1.00 21.20
C VAL A 5 -6.59 -1.26 22.60
N ASN A 6 -7.48 -1.42 23.59
CA ASN A 6 -7.09 -1.73 24.97
C ASN A 6 -6.41 -3.10 25.09
N THR A 7 -6.89 -4.12 24.37
CA THR A 7 -6.27 -5.45 24.33
C THR A 7 -4.89 -5.39 23.68
N VAL A 8 -4.75 -4.70 22.54
CA VAL A 8 -3.46 -4.56 21.86
C VAL A 8 -2.47 -3.76 22.72
N ARG A 9 -2.95 -2.76 23.47
CA ARG A 9 -2.14 -1.91 24.36
C ARG A 9 -2.16 -2.32 25.83
N GLY A 10 -2.47 -3.59 26.13
CA GLY A 10 -2.51 -4.09 27.50
C GLY A 10 -1.14 -4.06 28.19
N ASN A 11 -1.12 -4.39 29.49
CA ASN A 11 0.11 -4.34 30.30
C ASN A 11 1.22 -5.29 29.80
N TRP A 12 0.86 -6.34 29.04
CA TRP A 12 1.78 -7.26 28.37
C TRP A 12 2.53 -6.63 27.19
N SER A 13 2.10 -5.46 26.70
CA SER A 13 2.67 -4.80 25.52
C SER A 13 3.69 -3.71 25.86
N SER A 14 4.40 -3.84 26.98
CA SER A 14 5.28 -2.80 27.51
C SER A 14 6.67 -2.78 26.87
N GLY A 15 7.24 -1.59 26.69
CA GLY A 15 8.64 -1.40 26.30
C GLY A 15 9.64 -1.47 27.46
N ASN A 16 9.15 -1.63 28.71
CA ASN A 16 9.98 -1.62 29.91
C ASN A 16 11.06 -2.71 29.95
N PRO A 17 10.82 -3.97 29.51
CA PRO A 17 11.89 -4.97 29.47
C PRO A 17 13.11 -4.51 28.69
N GLY A 18 12.91 -3.85 27.53
CA GLY A 18 14.00 -3.24 26.78
C GLY A 18 14.70 -2.11 27.55
N LYS A 19 13.91 -1.24 28.19
CA LYS A 19 14.46 -0.14 29.01
C LYS A 19 15.37 -0.63 30.13
N PHE A 20 14.96 -1.68 30.84
CA PHE A 20 15.74 -2.25 31.93
C PHE A 20 16.94 -3.05 31.43
N ALA A 21 16.84 -3.72 30.29
CA ALA A 21 17.93 -4.51 29.73
C ALA A 21 19.07 -3.63 29.20
N TYR A 22 18.74 -2.54 28.49
CA TYR A 22 19.75 -1.73 27.81
C TYR A 22 20.17 -0.50 28.61
N GLN A 23 19.28 0.06 29.45
CA GLN A 23 19.49 1.32 30.19
C GLN A 23 20.11 2.44 29.34
N TYR A 24 19.79 2.46 28.04
CA TYR A 24 20.34 3.42 27.08
C TYR A 24 19.94 4.83 27.50
N PRO A 25 20.87 5.77 27.75
CA PRO A 25 20.52 7.08 28.26
C PRO A 25 19.64 7.89 27.28
N ARG A 26 18.87 8.83 27.82
CA ARG A 26 18.13 9.80 27.00
C ARG A 26 19.12 10.68 26.21
N PRO A 27 18.76 11.16 25.01
CA PRO A 27 19.68 11.96 24.20
C PRO A 27 20.10 13.26 24.90
N TRP A 28 19.24 13.88 25.71
CA TRP A 28 19.61 15.07 26.50
C TRP A 28 20.59 14.79 27.66
N ARG A 29 20.95 13.52 27.92
CA ARG A 29 21.99 13.11 28.88
C ARG A 29 23.32 12.77 28.22
N MET A 30 23.42 12.81 26.89
CA MET A 30 24.57 12.30 26.16
C MET A 30 25.21 13.36 25.27
N THR A 31 26.54 13.31 25.18
CA THR A 31 27.33 14.02 24.18
C THR A 31 27.13 13.40 22.78
N ASP A 32 27.63 14.08 21.74
CA ASP A 32 27.61 13.55 20.37
C ASP A 32 28.44 12.25 20.22
N ASP A 33 29.40 12.02 21.12
CA ASP A 33 30.21 10.81 21.20
C ASP A 33 29.57 9.70 22.07
N SER A 34 28.30 9.86 22.46
CA SER A 34 27.53 8.91 23.29
C SER A 34 28.05 8.74 24.72
N GLU A 35 28.68 9.77 25.30
CA GLU A 35 29.14 9.77 26.68
C GLU A 35 28.14 10.49 27.60
N VAL A 36 27.97 10.02 28.83
CA VAL A 36 27.15 10.71 29.84
C VAL A 36 28.06 11.57 30.71
N VAL A 37 28.00 12.88 30.51
CA VAL A 37 28.82 13.85 31.24
C VAL A 37 27.91 14.76 32.08
N ASP A 38 27.90 14.53 33.39
CA ASP A 38 27.15 15.35 34.35
C ASP A 38 27.93 16.66 34.62
N THR A 39 27.27 17.81 34.46
CA THR A 39 27.89 19.12 34.68
C THR A 39 27.88 19.55 36.14
N GLY A 40 27.13 18.85 37.01
CA GLY A 40 26.86 19.25 38.38
C GLY A 40 25.88 20.42 38.52
N ALA A 41 25.42 21.01 37.42
CA ALA A 41 24.42 22.08 37.42
C ALA A 41 22.99 21.51 37.40
N VAL A 42 22.04 22.34 37.83
CA VAL A 42 20.60 22.07 37.71
C VAL A 42 19.92 23.18 36.92
N ASP A 43 18.88 22.84 36.16
CA ASP A 43 18.06 23.83 35.45
C ASP A 43 17.11 24.59 36.40
N GLU A 44 16.35 25.55 35.86
CA GLU A 44 15.40 26.37 36.62
C GLU A 44 14.29 25.58 37.33
N PHE A 45 14.10 24.30 36.96
CA PHE A 45 13.12 23.39 37.55
C PHE A 45 13.77 22.33 38.48
N GLY A 46 15.08 22.42 38.70
CA GLY A 46 15.80 21.52 39.61
C GLY A 46 16.24 20.19 38.99
N TYR A 47 16.24 20.05 37.66
CA TYR A 47 16.71 18.83 37.00
C TYR A 47 18.20 18.92 36.63
N PRO A 48 18.98 17.82 36.77
CA PRO A 48 20.40 17.80 36.43
C PRO A 48 20.67 18.19 34.97
N VAL A 49 21.69 19.00 34.72
CA VAL A 49 22.12 19.41 33.38
C VAL A 49 23.32 18.54 32.97
N TYR A 50 23.25 17.97 31.76
CA TYR A 50 24.30 17.17 31.18
C TYR A 50 24.94 17.94 30.02
N ASP A 51 26.20 17.62 29.70
CA ASP A 51 26.84 18.12 28.49
C ASP A 51 26.22 17.43 27.27
N SER A 52 25.28 18.11 26.62
CA SER A 52 24.46 17.57 25.54
C SER A 52 24.01 18.70 24.63
N GLY A 53 24.19 18.51 23.32
CA GLY A 53 23.61 19.39 22.30
C GLY A 53 22.09 19.25 22.16
N VAL A 54 21.48 18.21 22.74
CA VAL A 54 20.04 17.99 22.70
C VAL A 54 19.33 18.76 23.81
N VAL A 55 18.38 19.61 23.41
CA VAL A 55 17.52 20.38 24.31
C VAL A 55 16.11 19.78 24.32
N VAL A 56 15.55 19.62 25.52
CA VAL A 56 14.17 19.18 25.71
C VAL A 56 13.23 20.38 25.61
N THR A 57 12.10 20.24 24.93
CA THR A 57 11.13 21.33 24.84
C THR A 57 10.60 21.70 26.23
N PRO A 58 10.41 23.00 26.56
CA PRO A 58 10.08 23.45 27.92
C PRO A 58 8.88 22.73 28.55
N GLN A 59 7.85 22.42 27.76
CA GLN A 59 6.62 21.75 28.23
C GLN A 59 6.87 20.31 28.74
N LEU A 60 8.02 19.71 28.39
CA LEU A 60 8.40 18.35 28.75
C LEU A 60 9.51 18.28 29.80
N LEU A 61 10.08 19.41 30.26
CA LEU A 61 11.15 19.40 31.26
C LEU A 61 10.74 18.66 32.55
N ARG A 62 9.49 18.86 32.99
CA ARG A 62 8.90 18.15 34.13
C ARG A 62 8.75 16.62 33.97
N GLN A 63 8.99 16.09 32.77
CA GLN A 63 8.92 14.66 32.47
C GLN A 63 10.30 13.99 32.55
N ARG A 64 11.36 14.76 32.81
CA ARG A 64 12.71 14.24 33.04
C ARG A 64 12.76 13.56 34.40
N SER A 65 13.34 12.37 34.47
CA SER A 65 13.62 11.74 35.77
C SER A 65 14.90 12.33 36.35
N THR A 66 14.92 12.51 37.67
CA THR A 66 16.15 12.80 38.44
C THR A 66 16.99 11.55 38.69
N ASN A 67 16.44 10.35 38.44
CA ASN A 67 17.15 9.08 38.54
C ASN A 67 17.46 8.52 37.14
N PRO A 68 18.73 8.56 36.68
CA PRO A 68 19.10 8.08 35.36
C PRO A 68 18.84 6.59 35.13
N ALA A 69 19.02 5.76 36.16
CA ALA A 69 18.89 4.29 36.06
C ALA A 69 17.46 3.83 35.75
N GLU A 70 16.46 4.67 36.05
CA GLU A 70 15.03 4.40 35.83
C GLU A 70 14.48 5.07 34.57
N ASP A 71 15.32 5.83 33.84
CA ASP A 71 14.88 6.66 32.72
C ASP A 71 15.66 6.37 31.43
N GLY A 72 15.64 5.09 31.04
CA GLY A 72 16.16 4.63 29.76
C GLY A 72 15.34 5.11 28.55
N GLY A 73 16.03 5.47 27.48
CA GLY A 73 15.51 5.85 26.17
C GLY A 73 15.06 4.66 25.33
N TYR A 74 15.84 3.58 25.28
CA TYR A 74 15.58 2.46 24.39
C TYR A 74 14.73 1.35 25.05
N VAL A 75 13.60 0.93 24.50
CA VAL A 75 12.88 1.52 23.35
C VAL A 75 11.95 2.65 23.78
N SER A 76 11.54 3.48 22.83
CA SER A 76 10.49 4.48 23.10
C SER A 76 9.14 3.80 23.34
N GLY A 77 8.73 3.76 24.62
CA GLY A 77 7.41 3.27 25.02
C GLY A 77 6.25 4.09 24.44
N HIS A 78 6.45 5.40 24.23
CA HIS A 78 5.46 6.26 23.56
C HIS A 78 5.29 5.85 22.10
N THR A 79 6.39 5.68 21.36
CA THR A 79 6.32 5.21 19.97
C THR A 79 5.67 3.82 19.88
N ASN A 80 6.06 2.90 20.76
CA ASN A 80 5.43 1.58 20.87
C ASN A 80 3.90 1.70 21.02
N ALA A 81 3.43 2.50 21.97
CA ALA A 81 1.99 2.73 22.19
C ALA A 81 1.28 3.37 20.99
N LEU A 82 1.93 4.32 20.31
CA LEU A 82 1.39 5.00 19.13
C LEU A 82 1.21 4.03 17.96
N PHE A 83 2.22 3.21 17.66
CA PHE A 83 2.13 2.20 16.60
C PHE A 83 1.07 1.15 16.93
N MET A 84 1.00 0.66 18.17
CA MET A 84 -0.03 -0.29 18.58
C MET A 84 -1.45 0.27 18.45
N ALA A 85 -1.67 1.52 18.87
CA ALA A 85 -2.97 2.17 18.70
C ALA A 85 -3.33 2.30 17.22
N ALA A 86 -2.41 2.83 16.40
CA ALA A 86 -2.63 3.06 14.99
C ALA A 86 -2.91 1.77 14.23
N LEU A 87 -2.16 0.70 14.49
CA LEU A 87 -2.34 -0.60 13.84
C LEU A 87 -3.64 -1.29 14.28
N ALA A 88 -4.04 -1.17 15.55
CA ALA A 88 -5.34 -1.65 16.01
C ALA A 88 -6.51 -0.89 15.34
N PHE A 89 -6.38 0.43 15.17
CA PHE A 89 -7.35 1.22 14.40
C PHE A 89 -7.33 0.85 12.92
N ALA A 90 -6.16 0.67 12.32
CA ALA A 90 -6.02 0.32 10.91
C ALA A 90 -6.59 -1.07 10.61
N TYR A 91 -6.51 -1.99 11.57
CA TYR A 91 -7.19 -3.28 11.48
C TYR A 91 -8.72 -3.13 11.48
N ALA A 92 -9.28 -2.30 12.36
CA ALA A 92 -10.74 -2.10 12.43
C ALA A 92 -11.29 -1.19 11.30
N VAL A 93 -10.49 -0.23 10.83
CA VAL A 93 -10.83 0.78 9.82
C VAL A 93 -9.77 0.78 8.71
N PRO A 94 -9.65 -0.32 7.94
CA PRO A 94 -8.67 -0.44 6.86
C PRO A 94 -8.89 0.58 5.73
N GLU A 95 -10.05 1.22 5.67
CA GLU A 95 -10.34 2.32 4.75
C GLU A 95 -9.47 3.56 5.01
N ARG A 96 -8.76 3.65 6.14
CA ARG A 96 -7.75 4.70 6.41
C ARG A 96 -6.39 4.11 6.80
N PHE A 97 -6.07 2.92 6.31
CA PHE A 97 -4.89 2.17 6.76
C PHE A 97 -3.60 2.98 6.63
N GLN A 98 -3.36 3.59 5.46
CA GLN A 98 -2.14 4.34 5.19
C GLN A 98 -2.06 5.63 6.00
N GLU A 99 -3.17 6.34 6.18
CA GLU A 99 -3.20 7.57 6.98
C GLU A 99 -2.95 7.27 8.46
N LEU A 100 -3.49 6.16 8.99
CA LEU A 100 -3.24 5.73 10.37
C LEU A 100 -1.78 5.31 10.59
N VAL A 101 -1.19 4.58 9.64
CA VAL A 101 0.25 4.27 9.67
C VAL A 101 1.08 5.56 9.62
N THR A 102 0.72 6.49 8.75
CA THR A 102 1.40 7.80 8.62
C THR A 102 1.32 8.62 9.90
N ALA A 103 0.14 8.67 10.52
CA ALA A 103 -0.08 9.35 11.80
C ALA A 103 0.80 8.75 12.92
N ALA A 104 1.00 7.42 12.94
CA ALA A 104 1.91 6.78 13.88
C ALA A 104 3.36 7.27 13.69
N TYR A 105 3.82 7.36 12.44
CA TYR A 105 5.14 7.89 12.11
C TYR A 105 5.30 9.36 12.51
N ASP A 106 4.28 10.18 12.28
CA ASP A 106 4.31 11.61 12.58
C ASP A 106 4.30 11.88 14.08
N LEU A 107 3.40 11.24 14.82
CA LEU A 107 3.37 11.33 16.27
C LEU A 107 4.63 10.75 16.90
N ALA A 108 5.18 9.66 16.38
CA ALA A 108 6.44 9.09 16.87
C ALA A 108 7.63 10.03 16.62
N HIS A 109 7.65 10.74 15.49
CA HIS A 109 8.69 11.72 15.19
C HIS A 109 8.73 12.87 16.20
N THR A 110 7.57 13.24 16.78
CA THR A 110 7.52 14.26 17.85
C THR A 110 8.44 13.91 19.03
N ARG A 111 8.69 12.62 19.28
CA ARG A 111 9.55 12.17 20.38
C ARG A 111 11.02 12.55 20.17
N ILE A 112 11.44 12.69 18.91
CA ILE A 112 12.79 13.11 18.53
C ILE A 112 12.89 14.62 18.57
N VAL A 113 12.01 15.33 17.87
CA VAL A 113 12.10 16.81 17.75
C VAL A 113 11.85 17.54 19.07
N THR A 114 11.24 16.87 20.05
CA THR A 114 11.08 17.40 21.42
C THR A 114 12.24 17.06 22.36
N GLY A 115 13.29 16.40 21.85
CA GLY A 115 14.50 16.04 22.59
C GLY A 115 14.35 14.82 23.51
N MET A 116 13.21 14.13 23.53
CA MET A 116 12.94 13.07 24.51
C MET A 116 13.49 11.69 24.15
N HIS A 117 13.76 11.44 22.86
CA HIS A 117 14.18 10.15 22.35
C HIS A 117 15.12 10.30 21.15
N SER A 118 16.09 9.40 21.07
CA SER A 118 16.93 9.28 19.88
C SER A 118 16.16 8.62 18.72
N PRO A 119 16.64 8.74 17.47
CA PRO A 119 16.12 7.96 16.35
C PRO A 119 16.13 6.44 16.60
N VAL A 120 17.16 5.94 17.29
CA VAL A 120 17.31 4.52 17.67
C VAL A 120 16.16 4.07 18.57
N ASP A 121 15.82 4.87 19.58
CA ASP A 121 14.70 4.58 20.51
C ASP A 121 13.37 4.50 19.78
N VAL A 122 13.14 5.42 18.84
CA VAL A 122 11.89 5.51 18.07
C VAL A 122 11.78 4.37 17.07
N ILE A 123 12.85 4.02 16.37
CA ILE A 123 12.89 2.82 15.52
C ILE A 123 12.59 1.58 16.35
N GLY A 124 13.27 1.40 17.49
CA GLY A 124 13.03 0.26 18.39
C GLY A 124 11.58 0.20 18.88
N GLY A 125 10.99 1.35 19.24
CA GLY A 125 9.60 1.43 19.68
C GLY A 125 8.62 1.04 18.58
N ARG A 126 8.85 1.46 17.34
CA ARG A 126 8.05 1.04 16.17
C ARG A 126 8.13 -0.46 15.97
N VAL A 127 9.36 -0.99 15.93
CA VAL A 127 9.60 -2.42 15.65
C VAL A 127 8.90 -3.28 16.69
N LEU A 128 9.07 -2.95 17.98
CA LEU A 128 8.40 -3.64 19.07
C LEU A 128 6.88 -3.54 18.97
N GLY A 129 6.34 -2.34 18.76
CA GLY A 129 4.88 -2.13 18.70
C GLY A 129 4.23 -2.84 17.52
N THR A 130 4.94 -2.94 16.40
CA THR A 130 4.49 -3.71 15.22
C THR A 130 4.46 -5.22 15.53
N ALA A 131 5.53 -5.75 16.11
CA ALA A 131 5.64 -7.17 16.47
C ALA A 131 4.58 -7.58 17.50
N LEU A 132 4.41 -6.80 18.56
CA LEU A 132 3.40 -7.04 19.59
C LEU A 132 1.98 -6.99 19.03
N THR A 133 1.70 -6.01 18.15
CA THR A 133 0.38 -5.93 17.50
C THR A 133 0.09 -7.18 16.67
N ALA A 134 1.05 -7.63 15.86
CA ALA A 134 0.90 -8.83 15.06
C ALA A 134 0.69 -10.08 15.94
N ALA A 135 1.45 -10.22 17.03
CA ALA A 135 1.29 -11.33 17.96
C ALA A 135 -0.11 -11.37 18.59
N ILE A 136 -0.60 -10.23 19.08
CA ILE A 136 -1.92 -10.14 19.74
C ILE A 136 -3.07 -10.39 18.75
N LEU A 137 -2.99 -9.83 17.54
CA LEU A 137 -3.99 -10.05 16.49
C LEU A 137 -3.98 -11.48 15.93
N SER A 138 -2.83 -12.17 15.99
CA SER A 138 -2.68 -13.55 15.53
C SER A 138 -3.11 -14.57 16.58
N ASP A 139 -3.22 -14.18 17.86
CA ASP A 139 -3.68 -15.05 18.94
C ASP A 139 -5.13 -15.49 18.68
N PRO A 140 -5.40 -16.82 18.57
CA PRO A 140 -6.76 -17.33 18.41
C PRO A 140 -7.74 -16.87 19.48
N ALA A 141 -7.28 -16.58 20.70
CA ALA A 141 -8.11 -16.06 21.78
C ALA A 141 -8.73 -14.68 21.44
N ASN A 142 -8.10 -13.93 20.52
CA ASN A 142 -8.57 -12.61 20.08
C ASN A 142 -9.34 -12.66 18.75
N ALA A 143 -9.57 -13.84 18.17
CA ALA A 143 -10.21 -13.97 16.85
C ALA A 143 -11.61 -13.32 16.82
N THR A 144 -12.45 -13.62 17.81
CA THR A 144 -13.78 -13.01 17.94
C THR A 144 -13.68 -11.51 18.14
N LEU A 145 -12.83 -11.06 19.06
CA LEU A 145 -12.67 -9.64 19.39
C LEU A 145 -12.28 -8.80 18.17
N LYS A 146 -11.28 -9.23 17.38
CA LYS A 146 -10.82 -8.47 16.23
C LYS A 146 -11.85 -8.46 15.09
N ALA A 147 -12.58 -9.57 14.88
CA ALA A 147 -13.65 -9.66 13.90
C ALA A 147 -14.82 -8.74 14.27
N GLU A 148 -15.29 -8.78 15.52
CA GLU A 148 -16.34 -7.90 16.02
C GLU A 148 -15.94 -6.43 15.99
N ALA A 149 -14.69 -6.11 16.30
CA ALA A 149 -14.19 -4.74 16.23
C ALA A 149 -14.25 -4.17 14.80
N ARG A 150 -13.88 -4.97 13.79
CA ARG A 150 -14.02 -4.59 12.38
C ARG A 150 -15.48 -4.48 11.96
N ALA A 151 -16.33 -5.45 12.30
CA ALA A 151 -17.75 -5.44 11.97
C ALA A 151 -18.47 -4.22 12.57
N GLN A 152 -18.21 -3.92 13.85
CA GLN A 152 -18.76 -2.75 14.54
C GLN A 152 -18.32 -1.44 13.88
N ALA A 153 -17.04 -1.31 13.53
CA ALA A 153 -16.51 -0.11 12.89
C ALA A 153 -17.15 0.11 11.52
N LEU A 154 -17.21 -0.95 10.71
CA LEU A 154 -17.83 -0.91 9.39
C LEU A 154 -19.29 -0.50 9.47
N ALA A 155 -20.09 -1.14 10.35
CA ALA A 155 -21.50 -0.79 10.53
C ALA A 155 -21.69 0.66 10.98
N TYR A 156 -20.84 1.15 11.89
CA TYR A 156 -20.90 2.54 12.37
C TYR A 156 -20.69 3.57 11.25
N PHE A 157 -19.71 3.32 10.37
CA PHE A 157 -19.42 4.22 9.24
C PHE A 157 -20.45 4.05 8.12
N GLN A 158 -20.88 2.84 7.82
CA GLN A 158 -21.93 2.60 6.82
C GLN A 158 -23.22 3.33 7.16
N ALA A 159 -23.61 3.37 8.44
CA ALA A 159 -24.76 4.13 8.90
C ALA A 159 -24.64 5.65 8.70
N ARG A 160 -23.43 6.18 8.44
CA ARG A 160 -23.17 7.62 8.26
C ARG A 160 -22.94 8.02 6.82
N VAL A 161 -22.26 7.17 6.05
CA VAL A 161 -21.76 7.52 4.71
C VAL A 161 -22.27 6.59 3.61
N GLY A 162 -23.07 5.57 3.95
CA GLY A 162 -23.51 4.55 3.01
C GLY A 162 -22.49 3.42 2.83
N THR A 163 -22.68 2.59 1.80
CA THR A 163 -21.94 1.34 1.64
C THR A 163 -20.48 1.54 1.21
N ASP A 164 -20.17 2.62 0.49
CA ASP A 164 -18.81 2.94 0.02
C ASP A 164 -18.03 3.78 1.05
N VAL A 165 -17.65 3.12 2.14
CA VAL A 165 -16.87 3.73 3.22
C VAL A 165 -15.49 4.19 2.74
N PHE A 166 -14.88 3.49 1.79
CA PHE A 166 -13.57 3.85 1.25
C PHE A 166 -13.63 5.16 0.47
N ALA A 167 -14.60 5.33 -0.44
CA ALA A 167 -14.76 6.57 -1.17
C ALA A 167 -15.08 7.74 -0.22
N ALA A 168 -15.94 7.51 0.78
CA ALA A 168 -16.26 8.54 1.78
C ALA A 168 -15.03 8.94 2.62
N ALA A 169 -14.17 7.98 3.00
CA ALA A 169 -12.93 8.26 3.72
C ALA A 169 -11.95 9.14 2.90
N HIS A 170 -11.97 9.01 1.57
CA HIS A 170 -11.06 9.72 0.67
C HIS A 170 -11.74 10.87 -0.09
N ALA A 171 -12.98 11.21 0.25
CA ALA A 171 -13.66 12.38 -0.29
C ALA A 171 -12.88 13.64 0.11
N ALA A 172 -12.81 14.61 -0.81
CA ALA A 172 -12.08 15.86 -0.62
C ALA A 172 -12.45 16.50 0.73
N SER A 173 -11.46 16.55 1.62
CA SER A 173 -11.62 17.03 2.98
C SER A 173 -10.61 18.15 3.22
N PRO A 174 -10.97 19.41 2.93
CA PRO A 174 -10.07 20.54 3.12
C PRO A 174 -9.51 20.56 4.56
N GLY A 175 -8.18 20.64 4.67
CA GLY A 175 -7.49 20.67 5.97
C GLY A 175 -7.21 19.31 6.63
N TYR A 176 -7.61 18.19 6.04
CA TYR A 176 -7.18 16.88 6.55
C TYR A 176 -5.72 16.60 6.16
N ALA A 177 -4.84 16.58 7.16
CA ALA A 177 -3.38 16.55 6.97
C ALA A 177 -2.86 15.31 6.21
N TYR A 178 -3.61 14.20 6.20
CA TYR A 178 -3.19 12.93 5.60
C TYR A 178 -3.99 12.56 4.34
N ALA A 179 -4.72 13.52 3.74
CA ALA A 179 -5.56 13.24 2.57
C ALA A 179 -4.77 12.82 1.32
N ASP A 180 -3.52 13.28 1.19
CA ASP A 180 -2.68 13.04 0.02
C ASP A 180 -1.68 11.91 0.25
N ARG A 181 -1.75 10.87 -0.59
CA ARG A 181 -0.89 9.68 -0.49
C ARG A 181 0.59 10.02 -0.67
N GLU A 182 0.94 10.85 -1.64
CA GLU A 182 2.35 11.16 -1.93
C GLU A 182 3.00 11.95 -0.80
N THR A 183 2.25 12.89 -0.22
CA THR A 183 2.63 13.60 1.00
C THR A 183 2.85 12.62 2.15
N ASN A 184 1.92 11.67 2.36
CA ASN A 184 2.08 10.63 3.37
C ASN A 184 3.32 9.75 3.13
N ALA A 185 3.59 9.38 1.88
CA ALA A 185 4.77 8.60 1.52
C ALA A 185 6.07 9.38 1.83
N ALA A 186 6.10 10.68 1.53
CA ALA A 186 7.21 11.57 1.82
C ALA A 186 7.46 11.76 3.33
N ILE A 187 6.38 11.70 4.14
CA ILE A 187 6.45 11.70 5.60
C ILE A 187 7.04 10.38 6.13
N VAL A 188 6.57 9.23 5.64
CA VAL A 188 6.94 7.90 6.17
C VAL A 188 8.35 7.49 5.75
N ARG A 189 8.71 7.67 4.46
CA ARG A 189 9.93 7.12 3.87
C ARG A 189 11.22 7.46 4.62
N PRO A 190 11.55 8.73 4.93
CA PRO A 190 12.78 9.06 5.64
C PRO A 190 12.79 8.54 7.09
N ARG A 191 11.62 8.30 7.68
CA ARG A 191 11.46 7.87 9.08
C ARG A 191 11.55 6.35 9.25
N PHE A 192 11.74 5.60 8.17
CA PHE A 192 12.10 4.19 8.28
C PHE A 192 13.42 4.01 9.02
N THR A 193 14.41 4.83 8.66
CA THR A 193 15.79 4.74 9.14
C THR A 193 16.27 6.02 9.81
N TYR A 194 15.54 7.13 9.69
CA TYR A 194 15.98 8.47 10.12
C TYR A 194 17.35 8.86 9.57
N GLY A 195 17.68 8.40 8.37
CA GLY A 195 18.97 8.69 7.73
C GLY A 195 20.16 7.95 8.33
N LEU A 196 19.95 6.99 9.25
CA LEU A 196 21.04 6.15 9.76
C LEU A 196 21.75 5.44 8.58
N PRO A 197 23.09 5.49 8.53
CA PRO A 197 23.84 4.99 7.38
C PRO A 197 23.66 3.49 7.25
N ALA A 198 23.21 3.05 6.08
CA ALA A 198 23.15 1.64 5.75
C ALA A 198 24.56 1.06 5.64
N ARG A 199 24.73 -0.18 6.12
CA ARG A 199 25.93 -0.97 5.83
C ARG A 199 25.98 -1.27 4.33
N ARG A 200 27.19 -1.53 3.82
CA ARG A 200 27.33 -2.03 2.44
C ARG A 200 26.45 -3.27 2.29
N PRO A 201 25.58 -3.31 1.27
CA PRO A 201 24.74 -4.48 1.05
C PRO A 201 25.61 -5.71 0.81
N SER A 202 25.19 -6.86 1.34
CA SER A 202 25.78 -8.14 1.01
C SER A 202 25.59 -8.46 -0.48
N ASN A 203 26.51 -9.24 -1.05
CA ASN A 203 26.35 -9.82 -2.38
C ASN A 203 26.48 -11.35 -2.28
N PRO A 204 25.40 -12.12 -2.47
CA PRO A 204 24.03 -11.68 -2.77
C PRO A 204 23.37 -10.95 -1.60
N LEU A 205 22.34 -10.14 -1.89
CA LEU A 205 21.54 -9.46 -0.87
C LEU A 205 20.89 -10.46 0.08
N THR A 206 20.91 -10.16 1.38
CA THR A 206 20.20 -10.97 2.38
C THR A 206 18.68 -10.94 2.12
N PRO A 207 18.05 -12.08 1.86
CA PRO A 207 16.60 -12.15 1.61
C PRO A 207 15.79 -11.58 2.78
N PHE A 208 14.62 -11.02 2.50
CA PHE A 208 13.67 -10.66 3.56
C PHE A 208 12.87 -11.90 3.96
N ALA A 209 13.11 -12.40 5.17
CA ALA A 209 12.24 -13.38 5.81
C ALA A 209 11.13 -12.62 6.55
N VAL A 210 9.89 -12.72 6.06
CA VAL A 210 8.75 -12.09 6.72
C VAL A 210 8.53 -12.76 8.08
N PRO A 211 8.45 -12.00 9.20
CA PRO A 211 8.20 -12.59 10.51
C PRO A 211 6.91 -13.43 10.54
N ALA A 212 6.89 -14.49 11.34
CA ALA A 212 5.69 -15.31 11.51
C ALA A 212 4.51 -14.48 12.08
N GLY A 213 3.30 -14.67 11.55
CA GLY A 213 2.10 -13.95 11.96
C GLY A 213 1.99 -12.51 11.45
N ALA A 214 3.01 -11.97 10.78
CA ALA A 214 2.96 -10.59 10.26
C ALA A 214 1.84 -10.36 9.23
N GLU A 215 1.40 -11.41 8.52
CA GLU A 215 0.29 -11.37 7.57
C GLU A 215 -1.04 -10.90 8.16
N VAL A 216 -1.23 -11.03 9.48
CA VAL A 216 -2.43 -10.54 10.17
C VAL A 216 -2.57 -9.02 10.06
N LEU A 217 -1.45 -8.30 9.92
CA LEU A 217 -1.43 -6.84 9.84
C LEU A 217 -2.08 -6.32 8.55
N LEU A 218 -2.24 -7.17 7.54
CA LEU A 218 -2.91 -6.83 6.27
C LEU A 218 -4.26 -7.53 6.12
N GLU A 219 -4.71 -8.33 7.10
CA GLU A 219 -5.88 -9.21 6.99
C GLU A 219 -7.14 -8.46 6.59
N THR A 220 -7.43 -7.32 7.19
CA THR A 220 -8.63 -6.52 6.87
C THR A 220 -8.42 -5.52 5.74
N ARG A 221 -7.16 -5.18 5.42
CA ARG A 221 -6.82 -4.30 4.30
C ARG A 221 -6.83 -5.05 2.97
N LEU A 222 -6.33 -6.28 2.95
CA LEU A 222 -6.29 -7.17 1.78
C LEU A 222 -7.04 -8.48 2.08
N PRO A 223 -8.36 -8.42 2.33
CA PRO A 223 -9.14 -9.57 2.81
C PRO A 223 -9.33 -10.67 1.76
N TYR A 224 -9.18 -10.34 0.48
CA TYR A 224 -9.30 -11.28 -0.64
C TYR A 224 -8.01 -12.07 -0.93
N LEU A 225 -6.91 -11.73 -0.26
CA LEU A 225 -5.67 -12.49 -0.33
C LEU A 225 -5.67 -13.57 0.77
N ASP A 226 -5.04 -14.71 0.52
CA ASP A 226 -4.75 -15.66 1.59
C ASP A 226 -3.55 -15.22 2.45
N ALA A 227 -3.24 -15.99 3.50
CA ALA A 227 -2.13 -15.70 4.38
C ALA A 227 -0.78 -15.69 3.64
N ALA A 228 -0.53 -16.65 2.76
CA ALA A 228 0.73 -16.74 2.02
C ALA A 228 0.91 -15.57 1.04
N GLN A 229 -0.17 -15.16 0.39
CA GLN A 229 -0.22 -13.99 -0.48
C GLN A 229 0.03 -12.68 0.29
N ARG A 230 -0.56 -12.51 1.47
CA ARG A 230 -0.24 -11.36 2.35
C ARG A 230 1.21 -11.37 2.79
N ARG A 231 1.80 -12.53 3.07
CA ARG A 231 3.24 -12.65 3.36
C ARG A 231 4.08 -12.24 2.16
N GLU A 232 3.68 -12.60 0.95
CA GLU A 232 4.39 -12.18 -0.27
C GLU A 232 4.28 -10.67 -0.52
N VAL A 233 3.14 -10.05 -0.24
CA VAL A 233 2.98 -8.59 -0.24
C VAL A 233 3.95 -7.94 0.74
N LEU A 234 4.02 -8.41 1.98
CA LEU A 234 4.96 -7.90 2.99
C LEU A 234 6.41 -8.08 2.55
N ARG A 235 6.73 -9.24 1.96
CA ARG A 235 8.09 -9.56 1.51
C ARG A 235 8.54 -8.64 0.38
N THR A 236 7.67 -8.46 -0.62
CA THR A 236 8.00 -7.71 -1.85
C THR A 236 7.99 -6.20 -1.67
N THR A 237 7.36 -5.70 -0.60
CA THR A 237 7.35 -4.28 -0.25
C THR A 237 8.34 -3.92 0.87
N GLY A 238 8.93 -4.92 1.52
CA GLY A 238 9.86 -4.74 2.64
C GLY A 238 11.17 -4.04 2.26
N LEU A 239 11.80 -3.44 3.26
CA LEU A 239 13.05 -2.73 3.11
C LEU A 239 14.20 -3.70 2.78
N ALA A 240 15.17 -3.22 1.99
CA ALA A 240 16.40 -3.93 1.74
C ALA A 240 17.19 -4.17 3.05
N ALA A 241 17.99 -5.24 3.06
CA ALA A 241 18.91 -5.49 4.16
C ALA A 241 20.05 -4.44 4.17
N GLY A 242 20.79 -4.40 5.27
CA GLY A 242 21.88 -3.46 5.53
C GLY A 242 21.48 -2.26 6.39
N ASN A 243 20.19 -2.13 6.74
CA ASN A 243 19.72 -1.01 7.55
C ASN A 243 19.96 -1.28 9.05
N PRO A 244 20.62 -0.37 9.79
CA PRO A 244 20.82 -0.53 11.22
C PRO A 244 19.51 -0.80 11.95
N ILE A 245 19.52 -1.73 12.91
CA ILE A 245 18.39 -2.05 13.80
C ILE A 245 17.22 -2.77 13.09
N LEU A 246 17.17 -2.78 11.77
CA LEU A 246 16.06 -3.37 11.01
C LEU A 246 16.28 -4.85 10.70
N ASP A 247 17.52 -5.28 10.56
CA ASP A 247 17.93 -6.64 10.20
C ASP A 247 18.05 -7.59 11.41
N GLY A 248 17.29 -7.34 12.49
CA GLY A 248 17.26 -8.26 13.64
C GLY A 248 16.84 -9.68 13.24
N PRO A 249 17.01 -10.69 14.11
CA PRO A 249 16.78 -12.10 13.77
C PRO A 249 15.42 -12.39 13.12
N GLU A 250 14.36 -11.77 13.64
CA GLU A 250 12.98 -11.89 13.14
C GLU A 250 12.62 -10.85 12.05
N GLN A 251 13.50 -9.89 11.77
CA GLN A 251 13.39 -8.91 10.68
C GLN A 251 12.13 -8.00 10.69
N TRP A 252 11.45 -7.86 11.83
CA TRP A 252 10.27 -6.97 12.00
C TRP A 252 10.52 -5.53 11.53
N GLY A 253 11.75 -5.03 11.69
CA GLY A 253 12.09 -3.67 11.28
C GLY A 253 12.12 -3.43 9.78
N ARG A 254 12.12 -4.49 8.96
CA ARG A 254 12.09 -4.38 7.50
C ARG A 254 10.67 -4.27 6.93
N LEU A 255 9.62 -4.44 7.73
CA LEU A 255 8.24 -4.32 7.27
C LEU A 255 7.93 -2.88 6.82
N ASN A 256 7.38 -2.75 5.62
CA ASN A 256 6.90 -1.49 5.06
C ASN A 256 5.38 -1.55 4.89
N LEU A 257 4.65 -1.36 6.00
CA LEU A 257 3.18 -1.47 6.01
C LEU A 257 2.50 -0.38 5.16
N PHE A 258 3.15 0.77 4.97
CA PHE A 258 2.65 1.83 4.11
C PHE A 258 2.59 1.37 2.65
N ALA A 259 3.68 0.83 2.11
CA ALA A 259 3.70 0.27 0.75
C ALA A 259 2.89 -1.03 0.65
N ALA A 260 2.91 -1.89 1.68
CA ALA A 260 2.16 -3.15 1.66
C ALA A 260 0.64 -2.95 1.53
N ALA A 261 0.10 -1.85 2.04
CA ALA A 261 -1.31 -1.49 1.87
C ALA A 261 -1.70 -1.17 0.42
N ASP A 262 -0.72 -0.92 -0.46
CA ASP A 262 -0.89 -0.70 -1.90
C ASP A 262 -0.74 -1.98 -2.73
N GLY A 263 -0.72 -3.16 -2.08
CA GLY A 263 -0.61 -4.46 -2.74
C GLY A 263 0.83 -4.91 -2.97
N TYR A 264 1.03 -5.83 -3.92
CA TYR A 264 2.34 -6.44 -4.20
C TYR A 264 3.37 -5.40 -4.65
N GLY A 265 4.64 -5.56 -4.26
CA GLY A 265 5.78 -4.81 -4.84
C GLY A 265 6.48 -5.54 -6.00
N ALA A 266 6.28 -6.86 -6.09
CA ALA A 266 6.79 -7.68 -7.18
C ALA A 266 5.99 -8.99 -7.29
N PHE A 267 6.00 -9.59 -8.48
CA PHE A 267 5.60 -10.97 -8.72
C PHE A 267 6.85 -11.81 -8.97
N ASP A 268 7.34 -12.52 -7.96
CA ASP A 268 8.45 -13.46 -8.16
C ASP A 268 7.99 -14.78 -8.78
N ALA A 269 6.71 -15.09 -8.68
CA ALA A 269 6.04 -16.20 -9.34
C ALA A 269 4.66 -15.77 -9.85
N GLY A 270 3.92 -16.66 -10.54
CA GLY A 270 2.55 -16.36 -10.95
C GLY A 270 1.64 -16.13 -9.75
N VAL A 271 0.86 -15.04 -9.78
CA VAL A 271 -0.08 -14.65 -8.72
C VAL A 271 -1.50 -14.72 -9.27
N ALA A 272 -2.35 -15.53 -8.65
CA ALA A 272 -3.79 -15.56 -8.93
C ALA A 272 -4.55 -14.81 -7.83
N VAL A 273 -5.41 -13.87 -8.20
CA VAL A 273 -6.18 -13.05 -7.25
C VAL A 273 -7.66 -13.16 -7.57
N THR A 274 -8.44 -13.56 -6.57
CA THR A 274 -9.90 -13.67 -6.66
C THR A 274 -10.55 -12.56 -5.84
N LEU A 275 -11.24 -11.63 -6.52
CA LEU A 275 -12.09 -10.64 -5.86
C LEU A 275 -13.56 -11.01 -6.10
N ASP A 276 -14.42 -10.85 -5.09
CA ASP A 276 -15.85 -11.14 -5.15
C ASP A 276 -16.67 -9.86 -4.94
N ALA A 277 -17.37 -9.45 -5.99
CA ALA A 277 -18.25 -8.29 -5.97
C ALA A 277 -19.36 -8.41 -4.90
N ALA A 278 -19.84 -9.62 -4.59
CA ALA A 278 -20.91 -9.83 -3.61
C ALA A 278 -20.43 -9.64 -2.16
N ALA A 279 -19.12 -9.82 -1.90
CA ALA A 279 -18.53 -9.65 -0.58
C ALA A 279 -18.40 -8.18 -0.15
N GLY A 280 -18.49 -7.23 -1.08
CA GLY A 280 -18.38 -5.79 -0.80
C GLY A 280 -16.98 -5.34 -0.36
N GLY A 281 -16.85 -4.03 -0.10
CA GLY A 281 -15.59 -3.42 0.36
C GLY A 281 -14.38 -3.79 -0.49
N PHE A 282 -13.23 -4.02 0.17
CA PHE A 282 -12.00 -4.42 -0.50
C PHE A 282 -12.07 -5.79 -1.19
N SER A 283 -12.96 -6.68 -0.76
CA SER A 283 -13.16 -7.97 -1.44
C SER A 283 -13.86 -7.80 -2.79
N ALA A 284 -14.69 -6.76 -2.94
CA ALA A 284 -15.36 -6.43 -4.20
C ALA A 284 -14.49 -5.61 -5.15
N ALA A 285 -13.77 -4.61 -4.63
CA ALA A 285 -12.89 -3.79 -5.44
C ALA A 285 -11.69 -3.27 -4.64
N ASP A 286 -10.51 -3.28 -5.26
CA ASP A 286 -9.30 -2.70 -4.67
C ASP A 286 -8.39 -2.07 -5.73
N THR A 287 -7.46 -1.24 -5.27
CA THR A 287 -6.45 -0.57 -6.10
C THR A 287 -5.06 -0.89 -5.58
N TRP A 288 -4.23 -1.49 -6.44
CA TRP A 288 -2.80 -1.63 -6.19
C TRP A 288 -2.03 -0.49 -6.84
N ARG A 289 -1.23 0.19 -6.01
CA ARG A 289 -0.53 1.43 -6.38
C ARG A 289 0.98 1.31 -6.45
N ASN A 290 1.55 0.21 -5.97
CA ASN A 290 2.98 -0.04 -6.08
C ASN A 290 3.40 -0.26 -7.53
N ASP A 291 4.67 0.04 -7.82
CA ASP A 291 5.33 -0.37 -9.05
C ASP A 291 5.73 -1.85 -8.94
N ILE A 292 4.99 -2.72 -9.62
CA ILE A 292 5.14 -4.16 -9.51
C ILE A 292 6.21 -4.65 -10.47
N ASN A 293 7.27 -5.24 -9.91
CA ASN A 293 8.39 -5.83 -10.66
C ASN A 293 8.34 -7.37 -10.67
N GLY A 294 9.42 -8.03 -11.13
CA GLY A 294 9.60 -9.48 -10.99
C GLY A 294 9.38 -10.30 -12.27
N ARG A 295 9.59 -11.61 -12.19
CA ARG A 295 9.50 -12.52 -13.35
C ARG A 295 8.12 -13.14 -13.54
N GLY A 296 7.29 -13.10 -12.50
CA GLY A 296 5.95 -13.64 -12.44
C GLY A 296 4.92 -12.77 -13.16
N GLY A 297 3.68 -13.24 -13.16
CA GLY A 297 2.55 -12.62 -13.85
C GLY A 297 1.28 -12.66 -13.00
N LEU A 298 0.20 -12.08 -13.51
CA LEU A 298 -1.07 -11.93 -12.79
C LEU A 298 -2.20 -12.72 -13.46
N VAL A 299 -3.01 -13.41 -12.67
CA VAL A 299 -4.29 -13.98 -13.09
C VAL A 299 -5.40 -13.35 -12.25
N LYS A 300 -6.28 -12.58 -12.89
CA LYS A 300 -7.44 -11.96 -12.25
C LYS A 300 -8.66 -12.88 -12.38
N LEU A 301 -9.18 -13.31 -11.24
CA LEU A 301 -10.32 -14.21 -11.04
C LEU A 301 -11.41 -13.54 -10.20
N GLY A 302 -12.59 -14.15 -10.13
CA GLY A 302 -13.73 -13.68 -9.38
C GLY A 302 -14.41 -12.46 -10.00
N SER A 303 -15.65 -12.20 -9.58
CA SER A 303 -16.55 -11.19 -10.12
C SER A 303 -16.11 -9.74 -9.85
N GLY A 304 -15.25 -9.51 -8.86
CA GLY A 304 -14.80 -8.19 -8.42
C GLY A 304 -13.80 -7.48 -9.35
N SER A 305 -13.34 -6.30 -8.93
CA SER A 305 -12.48 -5.42 -9.72
C SER A 305 -11.12 -5.16 -9.07
N LEU A 306 -10.04 -5.35 -9.81
CA LEU A 306 -8.70 -4.93 -9.39
C LEU A 306 -8.20 -3.79 -10.28
N THR A 307 -7.75 -2.69 -9.69
CA THR A 307 -7.13 -1.58 -10.42
C THR A 307 -5.62 -1.56 -10.21
N LEU A 308 -4.86 -1.47 -11.29
CA LEU A 308 -3.40 -1.30 -11.26
C LEU A 308 -3.04 0.11 -11.71
N THR A 309 -2.42 0.90 -10.82
CA THR A 309 -2.03 2.30 -11.12
C THR A 309 -0.52 2.51 -11.22
N GLY A 310 0.30 1.57 -10.74
CA GLY A 310 1.77 1.69 -10.76
C GLY A 310 2.38 1.56 -12.15
N ASP A 311 3.64 1.97 -12.27
CA ASP A 311 4.44 1.80 -13.48
C ASP A 311 5.07 0.39 -13.48
N ASN A 312 4.23 -0.61 -13.74
CA ASN A 312 4.61 -2.01 -13.59
C ASN A 312 5.62 -2.49 -14.64
N ALA A 313 6.54 -3.36 -14.21
CA ALA A 313 7.59 -3.94 -15.04
C ALA A 313 7.78 -5.46 -14.83
N TYR A 314 6.80 -6.14 -14.21
CA TYR A 314 6.79 -7.59 -14.15
C TYR A 314 6.79 -8.21 -15.57
N ARG A 315 7.45 -9.36 -15.72
CA ARG A 315 7.72 -9.99 -17.03
C ARG A 315 6.80 -11.14 -17.39
N GLY A 316 6.15 -11.76 -16.42
CA GLY A 316 5.13 -12.77 -16.69
C GLY A 316 3.87 -12.16 -17.28
N GLY A 317 3.05 -12.99 -17.93
CA GLY A 317 1.84 -12.52 -18.59
C GLY A 317 0.72 -12.13 -17.61
N THR A 318 -0.23 -11.35 -18.10
CA THR A 318 -1.45 -10.96 -17.38
C THR A 318 -2.66 -11.63 -18.01
N THR A 319 -3.41 -12.40 -17.23
CA THR A 319 -4.65 -13.07 -17.65
C THR A 319 -5.85 -12.48 -16.92
N VAL A 320 -6.82 -12.00 -17.67
CA VAL A 320 -8.12 -11.53 -17.16
C VAL A 320 -9.16 -12.61 -17.44
N ALA A 321 -9.29 -13.54 -16.51
CA ALA A 321 -10.19 -14.67 -16.63
C ALA A 321 -11.62 -14.30 -16.19
N GLU A 322 -11.76 -13.51 -15.13
CA GLU A 322 -13.08 -13.12 -14.59
C GLU A 322 -13.06 -11.70 -13.99
N GLY A 323 -14.26 -11.14 -13.81
CA GLY A 323 -14.46 -9.80 -13.22
C GLY A 323 -13.81 -8.70 -14.05
N THR A 324 -13.26 -7.68 -13.39
CA THR A 324 -12.61 -6.55 -14.07
C THR A 324 -11.16 -6.38 -13.63
N LEU A 325 -10.25 -6.22 -14.58
CA LEU A 325 -8.92 -5.66 -14.36
C LEU A 325 -8.89 -4.26 -14.98
N VAL A 326 -8.60 -3.24 -14.18
CA VAL A 326 -8.48 -1.85 -14.63
C VAL A 326 -7.00 -1.49 -14.78
N ALA A 327 -6.60 -1.10 -15.99
CA ALA A 327 -5.28 -0.57 -16.30
C ALA A 327 -5.32 0.96 -16.27
N ALA A 328 -4.75 1.55 -15.22
CA ALA A 328 -4.84 2.98 -14.91
C ALA A 328 -3.54 3.78 -15.16
N SER A 329 -2.47 3.12 -15.60
CA SER A 329 -1.24 3.75 -16.09
C SER A 329 -0.81 3.16 -17.44
N LYS A 330 0.18 3.79 -18.08
CA LYS A 330 0.67 3.34 -19.39
C LYS A 330 1.27 1.94 -19.35
N SER A 331 1.98 1.59 -18.28
CA SER A 331 2.66 0.30 -18.09
C SER A 331 1.97 -0.59 -17.06
N ALA A 332 0.71 -0.31 -16.70
CA ALA A 332 -0.05 -1.06 -15.68
C ALA A 332 -0.05 -2.60 -15.90
N LEU A 333 0.09 -3.06 -17.14
CA LEU A 333 0.03 -4.48 -17.52
C LEU A 333 1.42 -5.16 -17.59
N GLY A 334 2.49 -4.48 -17.18
CA GLY A 334 3.85 -5.02 -17.20
C GLY A 334 4.40 -5.17 -18.63
N SER A 335 5.36 -6.08 -18.78
CA SER A 335 6.08 -6.32 -20.05
C SER A 335 5.73 -7.65 -20.73
N GLY A 336 4.94 -8.51 -20.07
CA GLY A 336 4.51 -9.79 -20.63
C GLY A 336 3.33 -9.68 -21.59
N ASP A 337 2.90 -10.84 -22.09
CA ASP A 337 1.68 -10.99 -22.89
C ASP A 337 0.43 -10.70 -22.03
N VAL A 338 -0.63 -10.20 -22.67
CA VAL A 338 -1.94 -9.99 -22.04
C VAL A 338 -2.98 -10.89 -22.69
N THR A 339 -3.69 -11.67 -21.86
CA THR A 339 -4.80 -12.53 -22.29
C THR A 339 -6.10 -12.11 -21.61
N VAL A 340 -7.17 -11.92 -22.38
CA VAL A 340 -8.54 -11.71 -21.88
C VAL A 340 -9.36 -12.93 -22.31
N SER A 341 -9.78 -13.75 -21.33
CA SER A 341 -10.39 -15.06 -21.57
C SER A 341 -11.78 -15.24 -20.97
N GLY A 342 -12.34 -14.19 -20.37
CA GLY A 342 -13.72 -14.20 -19.86
C GLY A 342 -14.11 -12.92 -19.12
N GLY A 343 -13.15 -12.25 -18.49
CA GLY A 343 -13.38 -11.01 -17.77
C GLY A 343 -13.34 -9.76 -18.65
N THR A 344 -13.22 -8.60 -17.99
CA THR A 344 -13.12 -7.29 -18.62
C THR A 344 -11.75 -6.68 -18.36
N LEU A 345 -10.99 -6.38 -19.41
CA LEU A 345 -9.86 -5.47 -19.33
C LEU A 345 -10.36 -4.05 -19.60
N ARG A 346 -10.32 -3.18 -18.59
CA ARG A 346 -10.77 -1.79 -18.69
C ARG A 346 -9.58 -0.84 -18.72
N LEU A 347 -9.50 0.02 -19.73
CA LEU A 347 -8.43 1.01 -19.86
C LEU A 347 -8.94 2.37 -19.40
N THR A 348 -8.38 2.89 -18.31
CA THR A 348 -8.72 4.24 -17.80
C THR A 348 -7.59 5.25 -18.05
N ALA A 349 -6.35 4.79 -18.23
CA ALA A 349 -5.28 5.63 -18.75
C ALA A 349 -5.59 6.06 -20.20
N PRO A 350 -5.22 7.28 -20.62
CA PRO A 350 -5.38 7.71 -22.02
C PRO A 350 -4.71 6.80 -23.04
N LYS A 351 -3.64 6.11 -22.63
CA LYS A 351 -2.92 5.12 -23.41
C LYS A 351 -2.35 4.06 -22.48
N VAL A 352 -2.63 2.79 -22.80
CA VAL A 352 -2.03 1.61 -22.18
C VAL A 352 -1.17 0.90 -23.23
N HIS A 353 0.00 0.45 -22.80
CA HIS A 353 0.95 -0.28 -23.62
C HIS A 353 1.11 -1.71 -23.11
N VAL A 354 0.92 -2.66 -24.02
CA VAL A 354 1.29 -4.06 -23.83
C VAL A 354 2.59 -4.28 -24.60
N SER A 355 3.66 -4.65 -23.90
CA SER A 355 4.97 -4.82 -24.56
C SER A 355 5.00 -6.11 -25.41
N GLY A 356 4.39 -7.19 -24.93
CA GLY A 356 4.24 -8.45 -25.68
C GLY A 356 3.01 -8.49 -26.59
N GLY A 357 2.46 -9.69 -26.74
CA GLY A 357 1.24 -9.96 -27.50
C GLY A 357 -0.04 -9.68 -26.70
N PHE A 358 -1.12 -9.38 -27.41
CA PHE A 358 -2.46 -9.25 -26.85
C PHE A 358 -3.38 -10.33 -27.42
N ARG A 359 -4.01 -11.13 -26.56
CA ARG A 359 -4.97 -12.15 -26.98
C ARG A 359 -6.29 -11.92 -26.27
N GLN A 360 -7.36 -11.72 -27.02
CA GLN A 360 -8.71 -11.68 -26.47
C GLN A 360 -9.52 -12.81 -27.06
N SER A 361 -9.55 -13.97 -26.41
CA SER A 361 -10.31 -15.11 -26.91
C SER A 361 -11.82 -14.92 -26.73
N SER A 362 -12.20 -14.22 -25.67
CA SER A 362 -13.58 -13.89 -25.26
C SER A 362 -13.54 -12.67 -24.33
N GLY A 363 -14.62 -12.41 -23.58
CA GLY A 363 -14.66 -11.31 -22.62
C GLY A 363 -14.60 -9.93 -23.29
N THR A 364 -14.29 -8.90 -22.51
CA THR A 364 -14.47 -7.51 -22.92
C THR A 364 -13.17 -6.71 -22.84
N LEU A 365 -12.85 -5.98 -23.92
CA LEU A 365 -11.95 -4.84 -23.86
C LEU A 365 -12.81 -3.58 -23.73
N ALA A 366 -12.72 -2.89 -22.59
CA ALA A 366 -13.46 -1.67 -22.33
C ALA A 366 -12.53 -0.46 -22.46
N VAL A 367 -12.86 0.48 -23.35
CA VAL A 367 -12.04 1.65 -23.67
C VAL A 367 -12.86 2.93 -23.63
N THR A 368 -12.20 4.03 -23.30
CA THR A 368 -12.72 5.38 -23.53
C THR A 368 -12.00 5.99 -24.73
N VAL A 369 -12.75 6.37 -25.76
CA VAL A 369 -12.22 7.00 -26.97
C VAL A 369 -12.46 8.50 -26.97
N ARG A 370 -11.61 9.26 -27.66
CA ARG A 370 -11.67 10.73 -27.78
C ARG A 370 -11.41 11.16 -29.22
N PRO A 371 -11.92 12.33 -29.67
CA PRO A 371 -11.65 12.84 -31.01
C PRO A 371 -10.15 13.09 -31.17
N HIS A 372 -9.58 12.70 -32.32
CA HIS A 372 -8.14 12.83 -32.61
C HIS A 372 -7.20 12.18 -31.58
N GLY A 373 -7.72 11.28 -30.73
CA GLY A 373 -6.93 10.57 -29.72
C GLY A 373 -6.01 9.51 -30.32
N ALA A 374 -4.89 9.24 -29.65
CA ALA A 374 -4.14 8.03 -29.89
C ALA A 374 -4.97 6.80 -29.52
N ALA A 375 -4.66 5.64 -30.10
CA ALA A 375 -5.27 4.38 -29.71
C ALA A 375 -5.09 4.14 -28.20
N PRO A 376 -6.19 3.96 -27.43
CA PRO A 376 -6.12 3.65 -26.02
C PRO A 376 -5.28 2.40 -25.71
N LEU A 377 -5.26 1.42 -26.62
CA LEU A 377 -4.40 0.25 -26.53
C LEU A 377 -3.32 0.25 -27.62
N THR A 378 -2.07 0.08 -27.20
CA THR A 378 -0.96 -0.21 -28.11
C THR A 378 -0.26 -1.51 -27.72
N VAL A 379 -0.02 -2.37 -28.70
CA VAL A 379 0.55 -3.71 -28.52
C VAL A 379 1.88 -3.77 -29.25
N GLY A 380 2.93 -4.20 -28.56
CA GLY A 380 4.28 -4.29 -29.11
C GLY A 380 4.43 -5.41 -30.14
N ASP A 381 3.63 -6.48 -30.01
CA ASP A 381 3.61 -7.62 -30.92
C ASP A 381 2.25 -7.80 -31.63
N GLU A 382 1.76 -9.03 -31.75
CA GLU A 382 0.51 -9.39 -32.42
C GLU A 382 -0.68 -9.23 -31.46
N ALA A 383 -1.77 -8.68 -31.99
CA ALA A 383 -3.08 -8.68 -31.36
C ALA A 383 -3.99 -9.73 -32.02
N VAL A 384 -4.46 -10.71 -31.25
CA VAL A 384 -5.38 -11.76 -31.71
C VAL A 384 -6.74 -11.57 -31.06
N ILE A 385 -7.75 -11.31 -31.88
CA ILE A 385 -9.13 -11.09 -31.45
C ILE A 385 -9.98 -12.30 -31.84
N GLY A 386 -10.44 -13.04 -30.84
CA GLY A 386 -11.25 -14.23 -30.98
C GLY A 386 -12.71 -13.92 -31.32
N SER A 387 -13.42 -14.93 -31.84
CA SER A 387 -14.81 -14.82 -32.28
C SER A 387 -15.83 -14.63 -31.16
N GLY A 388 -15.41 -14.66 -29.89
CA GLY A 388 -16.24 -14.32 -28.73
C GLY A 388 -15.87 -12.98 -28.07
N ALA A 389 -14.97 -12.20 -28.68
CA ALA A 389 -14.45 -10.97 -28.10
C ALA A 389 -15.45 -9.80 -28.23
N ILE A 390 -15.64 -9.07 -27.13
CA ILE A 390 -16.46 -7.86 -27.05
C ILE A 390 -15.56 -6.64 -26.95
N LEU A 391 -15.87 -5.60 -27.72
CA LEU A 391 -15.33 -4.26 -27.55
C LEU A 391 -16.41 -3.38 -26.92
N SER A 392 -16.17 -2.85 -25.73
CA SER A 392 -17.03 -1.88 -25.06
C SER A 392 -16.41 -0.48 -25.14
N VAL A 393 -17.16 0.49 -25.64
CA VAL A 393 -16.65 1.82 -25.99
C VAL A 393 -17.47 2.90 -25.28
N ALA A 394 -16.79 3.67 -24.44
CA ALA A 394 -17.28 4.94 -23.94
C ALA A 394 -16.74 6.09 -24.80
N VAL A 395 -17.61 7.02 -25.19
CA VAL A 395 -17.26 8.28 -25.86
C VAL A 395 -16.93 9.31 -24.77
N GLY A 396 -15.64 9.66 -24.66
CA GLY A 396 -15.12 10.47 -23.56
C GLY A 396 -15.35 11.98 -23.70
N GLN A 397 -15.81 12.44 -24.86
CA GLN A 397 -16.19 13.82 -25.12
C GLN A 397 -17.26 13.86 -26.21
N ALA A 398 -18.35 14.59 -25.96
CA ALA A 398 -19.38 14.82 -26.96
C ALA A 398 -18.83 15.66 -28.11
N GLY A 399 -19.19 15.30 -29.34
CA GLY A 399 -18.78 16.02 -30.54
C GLY A 399 -18.88 15.15 -31.79
N ARG A 400 -18.58 15.78 -32.93
CA ARG A 400 -18.53 15.09 -34.23
C ARG A 400 -17.22 14.33 -34.39
N TYR A 401 -17.33 13.10 -34.87
CA TYR A 401 -16.22 12.20 -35.13
C TYR A 401 -16.12 11.92 -36.63
N ASP A 402 -15.69 12.93 -37.38
CA ASP A 402 -15.67 12.91 -38.84
C ASP A 402 -14.55 12.00 -39.42
N SER A 403 -13.64 11.53 -38.58
CA SER A 403 -12.53 10.63 -38.93
C SER A 403 -12.57 9.34 -38.11
N PRO A 404 -12.05 8.21 -38.65
CA PRO A 404 -11.88 6.98 -37.89
C PRO A 404 -11.15 7.20 -36.56
N VAL A 405 -11.71 6.69 -35.47
CA VAL A 405 -11.22 6.84 -34.10
C VAL A 405 -10.39 5.62 -33.73
N PRO A 406 -9.08 5.75 -33.48
CA PRO A 406 -8.24 4.61 -33.15
C PRO A 406 -8.64 3.96 -31.83
N VAL A 407 -8.66 2.62 -31.79
CA VAL A 407 -8.93 1.83 -30.58
C VAL A 407 -7.70 1.01 -30.18
N LEU A 408 -7.13 0.29 -31.14
CA LEU A 408 -6.02 -0.63 -30.94
C LEU A 408 -5.02 -0.45 -32.07
N LYS A 409 -3.74 -0.35 -31.73
CA LYS A 409 -2.63 -0.45 -32.68
C LYS A 409 -1.68 -1.57 -32.27
N ALA A 410 -1.27 -2.42 -33.19
CA ALA A 410 -0.37 -3.54 -32.98
C ALA A 410 0.65 -3.65 -34.13
N ARG A 411 1.63 -4.55 -34.05
CA ARG A 411 2.43 -4.91 -35.24
C ARG A 411 1.58 -5.61 -36.29
N ARG A 412 0.62 -6.40 -35.84
CA ARG A 412 -0.36 -7.12 -36.65
C ARG A 412 -1.61 -7.39 -35.84
N VAL A 413 -2.77 -7.30 -36.48
CA VAL A 413 -4.07 -7.68 -35.91
C VAL A 413 -4.61 -8.89 -36.67
N ARG A 414 -5.03 -9.93 -35.95
CA ARG A 414 -5.74 -11.09 -36.48
C ARG A 414 -7.10 -11.26 -35.83
N GLY A 415 -8.08 -11.72 -36.61
CA GLY A 415 -9.46 -11.85 -36.18
C GLY A 415 -10.15 -10.50 -36.02
N ARG A 416 -11.37 -10.49 -35.49
CA ARG A 416 -12.20 -9.28 -35.34
C ARG A 416 -13.09 -9.39 -34.11
N PHE A 417 -13.50 -8.25 -33.54
CA PHE A 417 -14.49 -8.26 -32.46
C PHE A 417 -15.81 -8.82 -32.97
N ALA A 418 -16.43 -9.67 -32.15
CA ALA A 418 -17.74 -10.25 -32.43
C ALA A 418 -18.85 -9.21 -32.22
N THR A 419 -18.70 -8.43 -31.16
CA THR A 419 -19.67 -7.42 -30.74
C THR A 419 -18.95 -6.12 -30.40
N VAL A 420 -19.50 -4.99 -30.87
CA VAL A 420 -19.11 -3.64 -30.43
C VAL A 420 -20.29 -3.05 -29.68
N VAL A 421 -20.07 -2.65 -28.43
CA VAL A 421 -21.08 -2.04 -27.56
C VAL A 421 -20.64 -0.62 -27.26
N VAL A 422 -21.42 0.36 -27.71
CA VAL A 422 -21.22 1.77 -27.32
C VAL A 422 -22.03 2.04 -26.07
N THR A 423 -21.36 2.40 -24.97
CA THR A 423 -22.01 2.62 -23.68
C THR A 423 -22.46 4.06 -23.47
N THR A 424 -21.97 5.00 -24.28
CA THR A 424 -22.42 6.39 -24.25
C THR A 424 -23.71 6.53 -25.08
N PRO A 425 -24.82 7.03 -24.51
CA PRO A 425 -26.05 7.25 -25.25
C PRO A 425 -25.87 8.17 -26.46
N GLY A 426 -26.66 7.94 -27.52
CA GLY A 426 -26.65 8.79 -28.72
C GLY A 426 -25.49 8.53 -29.67
N TYR A 427 -24.72 7.45 -29.50
CA TYR A 427 -23.64 7.07 -30.42
C TYR A 427 -23.76 5.62 -30.89
N HIS A 428 -23.42 5.40 -32.16
CA HIS A 428 -23.20 4.08 -32.76
C HIS A 428 -21.77 3.99 -33.32
N ALA A 429 -21.22 2.78 -33.38
CA ALA A 429 -19.86 2.55 -33.83
C ALA A 429 -19.79 1.40 -34.86
N ASP A 430 -19.25 1.69 -36.04
CA ASP A 430 -18.86 0.66 -36.99
C ASP A 430 -17.37 0.33 -36.84
N LEU A 431 -17.04 -0.96 -36.82
CA LEU A 431 -15.66 -1.43 -36.73
C LEU A 431 -14.93 -1.21 -38.07
N LEU A 432 -13.77 -0.58 -38.01
CA LEU A 432 -12.83 -0.46 -39.13
C LEU A 432 -11.55 -1.19 -38.75
N GLN A 433 -11.11 -2.12 -39.59
CA GLN A 433 -9.90 -2.89 -39.32
C GLN A 433 -8.93 -2.82 -40.49
N HIS A 434 -7.69 -2.51 -40.15
CA HIS A 434 -6.54 -2.53 -41.04
C HIS A 434 -5.52 -3.53 -40.47
N GLY A 435 -4.60 -4.02 -41.29
CA GLY A 435 -3.70 -5.13 -40.92
C GLY A 435 -2.94 -4.95 -39.59
N ASP A 436 -2.72 -3.71 -39.16
CA ASP A 436 -2.00 -3.30 -37.94
C ASP A 436 -2.85 -2.50 -36.94
N ALA A 437 -4.14 -2.24 -37.23
CA ALA A 437 -4.96 -1.35 -36.40
C ALA A 437 -6.45 -1.69 -36.41
N ILE A 438 -7.12 -1.39 -35.30
CA ILE A 438 -8.57 -1.34 -35.17
C ILE A 438 -8.97 0.11 -34.85
N ALA A 439 -9.90 0.64 -35.60
CA ALA A 439 -10.52 1.94 -35.43
C ALA A 439 -12.05 1.81 -35.47
N LEU A 440 -12.74 2.88 -35.08
CA LEU A 440 -14.19 2.98 -35.11
C LEU A 440 -14.62 4.15 -35.98
N ARG A 441 -15.68 3.97 -36.77
CA ARG A 441 -16.46 5.10 -37.28
C ARG A 441 -17.59 5.35 -36.30
N LEU A 442 -17.47 6.43 -35.52
CA LEU A 442 -18.52 6.84 -34.59
C LEU A 442 -19.53 7.74 -35.31
N ARG A 443 -20.81 7.52 -35.05
CA ARG A 443 -21.92 8.33 -35.57
C ARG A 443 -22.84 8.70 -34.43
N GLU A 444 -23.35 9.93 -34.44
CA GLU A 444 -24.47 10.29 -33.58
C GLU A 444 -25.73 9.57 -34.08
N ALA A 445 -26.50 9.04 -33.13
CA ALA A 445 -27.70 8.23 -33.37
C ALA A 445 -28.90 9.07 -33.79
#